data_AF-A0A699S242-F1
#
_entry.id   AF-A0A699S242-F1
#
_cell.length_a   1.000
_cell.length_b   1.000
_cell.length_c   1.000
_cell.angle_alpha   90.00
_cell.angle_beta   90.00
_cell.angle_gamma   90.00
#
_symmetry.space_group_name_H-M   'P 1'
#
loop_
_entity.id
_entity.type
_entity.pdbx_description
1 polymer ?
#
loop_
_entity_poly.entity_id
_entity_poly.type
_entity_poly.pdbx_seq_one_letter_code
_entity_poly.pdbx_strand_id
1 'polypeptide(L)'
;MIEVTNAQVAVAKEKLKEARTRQKSYADKHRRSLEFQPGDHVFLKVSPARGVRCFGIKGKLSPRFIRPFEILDRVGEVSYRLALPPQLSH
;
A
#
# COMPACT_ATOMS: atom_id res chain seq x y z
N MET A 1 -21.92 5.26 44.12
CA MET A 1 -22.37 5.46 42.71
C MET A 1 -21.20 5.75 41.78
N ILE A 2 -20.28 6.65 42.16
CA ILE A 2 -19.12 7.07 41.35
C ILE A 2 -18.14 5.90 41.02
N GLU A 3 -17.88 5.01 41.98
CA GLU A 3 -16.97 3.87 41.75
C GLU A 3 -17.54 2.83 40.77
N VAL A 4 -18.86 2.60 40.84
CA VAL A 4 -19.57 1.68 39.92
C VAL A 4 -19.56 2.22 38.50
N THR A 5 -19.78 3.53 38.33
CA THR A 5 -19.68 4.18 37.01
C THR A 5 -18.26 4.15 36.45
N ASN A 6 -17.24 4.32 37.30
CA ASN A 6 -15.84 4.23 36.87
C ASN A 6 -15.45 2.80 36.42
N ALA A 7 -15.95 1.78 37.12
CA ALA A 7 -15.76 0.39 36.73
C ALA A 7 -16.42 0.09 35.37
N GLN A 8 -17.63 0.60 35.12
CA GLN A 8 -18.31 0.45 33.82
C GLN A 8 -17.57 1.15 32.68
N VAL A 9 -17.02 2.34 32.93
CA VAL A 9 -16.19 3.07 31.95
C VAL A 9 -14.90 2.30 31.62
N ALA A 10 -14.26 1.68 32.62
CA ALA A 10 -13.08 0.84 32.38
C ALA A 10 -13.40 -0.36 31.49
N VAL A 11 -14.51 -1.05 31.75
CA VAL A 11 -14.98 -2.19 30.92
C VAL A 11 -15.29 -1.75 29.49
N ALA A 12 -15.94 -0.59 29.30
CA ALA A 12 -16.23 -0.06 27.97
C ALA A 12 -14.95 0.23 27.17
N LYS A 13 -13.93 0.80 27.82
CA LYS A 13 -12.62 1.06 27.20
C LYS A 13 -11.92 -0.22 26.75
N GLU A 14 -11.94 -1.26 27.59
CA GLU A 14 -11.34 -2.56 27.24
C GLU A 14 -12.07 -3.22 26.05
N LYS A 15 -13.40 -3.21 26.03
CA LYS A 15 -14.18 -3.72 24.89
C LYS A 15 -13.89 -2.97 23.58
N LEU A 16 -13.72 -1.65 23.65
CA LEU A 16 -13.33 -0.85 22.47
C LEU A 16 -11.91 -1.19 22.00
N LYS A 17 -10.97 -1.38 22.92
CA LYS A 17 -9.60 -1.80 22.60
C LYS A 17 -9.56 -3.18 21.95
N GLU A 18 -10.37 -4.12 22.45
CA GLU A 18 -10.52 -5.45 21.86
C GLU A 18 -11.10 -5.38 20.45
N ALA A 19 -12.18 -4.61 20.24
CA ALA A 19 -12.78 -4.41 18.93
C ALA A 19 -11.77 -3.81 17.92
N ARG A 20 -11.00 -2.80 18.33
CA ARG A 20 -9.94 -2.20 17.51
C ARG A 20 -8.85 -3.21 17.15
N THR A 21 -8.45 -4.05 18.10
CA THR A 21 -7.43 -5.09 17.90
C THR A 21 -7.91 -6.14 16.90
N ARG A 22 -9.17 -6.57 17.01
CA ARG A 22 -9.81 -7.50 16.04
C ARG A 22 -9.90 -6.89 14.64
N GLN A 23 -10.29 -5.62 14.52
CA GLN A 23 -10.31 -4.93 13.23
C GLN A 23 -8.92 -4.87 12.60
N LYS A 24 -7.89 -4.53 13.38
CA LYS A 24 -6.51 -4.47 12.91
C LYS A 24 -6.03 -5.85 12.44
N SER A 25 -6.26 -6.91 13.22
CA SER A 25 -5.83 -8.25 12.83
C SER A 25 -6.52 -8.75 11.56
N TYR A 26 -7.80 -8.41 11.34
CA TYR A 26 -8.52 -8.75 10.12
C TYR A 26 -7.99 -7.98 8.90
N ALA A 27 -7.75 -6.67 9.05
CA ALA A 27 -7.24 -5.84 7.96
C ALA A 27 -5.80 -6.21 7.58
N ASP A 28 -4.95 -6.52 8.56
CA ASP A 28 -3.53 -6.71 8.34
C ASP A 28 -3.15 -8.19 8.04
N LYS A 29 -4.10 -9.14 8.12
CA LYS A 29 -3.84 -10.59 7.94
C LYS A 29 -3.09 -10.95 6.65
N HIS A 30 -3.29 -10.20 5.58
CA HIS A 30 -2.66 -10.44 4.27
C HIS A 30 -1.66 -9.36 3.87
N ARG A 31 -1.39 -8.39 4.74
CA ARG A 31 -0.37 -7.35 4.48
C ARG A 31 0.99 -7.94 4.79
N ARG A 32 1.91 -7.82 3.83
CA ARG A 32 3.32 -8.17 4.01
C ARG A 32 4.10 -6.87 4.10
N SER A 33 4.97 -6.74 5.10
CA SER A 33 6.00 -5.72 5.11
C SER A 33 7.03 -6.09 4.05
N LEU A 34 6.79 -5.64 2.82
CA LEU A 34 7.69 -5.87 1.71
C LEU A 34 8.61 -4.65 1.58
N GLU A 35 9.88 -4.87 1.84
CA GLU A 35 10.94 -3.90 1.60
C GLU A 35 11.73 -4.36 0.39
N PHE A 36 11.98 -3.44 -0.53
CA PHE A 36 12.78 -3.70 -1.72
C PHE A 36 14.17 -3.13 -1.54
N GLN A 37 15.16 -3.79 -2.14
CA GLN A 37 16.54 -3.32 -2.16
C GLN A 37 16.88 -2.69 -3.52
N PRO A 38 17.88 -1.81 -3.57
CA PRO A 38 18.49 -1.41 -4.84
C PRO A 38 18.90 -2.63 -5.67
N GLY A 39 18.58 -2.63 -6.96
CA GLY A 39 18.78 -3.77 -7.88
C GLY A 39 17.56 -4.70 -8.03
N ASP A 40 16.58 -4.63 -7.11
CA ASP A 40 15.33 -5.37 -7.27
C ASP A 40 14.49 -4.82 -8.43
N HIS A 41 13.75 -5.73 -9.07
CA HIS A 41 12.90 -5.43 -10.21
C HIS A 41 11.43 -5.43 -9.81
N VAL A 42 10.75 -4.28 -9.99
CA VAL A 42 9.35 -4.10 -9.58
C VAL A 42 8.46 -3.66 -10.74
N PHE A 43 7.23 -4.16 -10.76
CA PHE A 43 6.23 -3.72 -11.73
C PHE A 43 5.60 -2.40 -11.29
N LEU A 44 5.60 -1.39 -12.16
CA LEU A 44 4.97 -0.11 -11.86
C LEU A 44 3.46 -0.15 -12.19
N LYS A 45 2.62 0.26 -11.24
CA LYS A 45 1.20 0.45 -11.49
C LYS A 45 0.96 1.79 -12.19
N VAL A 46 0.26 1.78 -13.33
CA VAL A 46 -0.03 2.99 -14.10
C VAL A 46 -1.51 3.36 -14.06
N SER A 47 -1.80 4.64 -14.28
CA SER A 47 -3.19 5.09 -14.51
C SER A 47 -3.67 4.62 -15.89
N PRO A 48 -4.99 4.42 -16.10
CA PRO A 48 -5.51 4.00 -17.40
C PRO A 48 -5.08 4.91 -18.55
N ALA A 49 -5.05 6.23 -18.34
CA ALA A 49 -4.61 7.19 -19.35
C ALA A 49 -3.14 7.01 -19.76
N ARG A 50 -2.25 6.81 -18.78
CA ARG A 50 -0.82 6.54 -19.03
C ARG A 50 -0.63 5.16 -19.67
N GLY A 51 -1.39 4.15 -19.24
CA GLY A 51 -1.37 2.81 -19.84
C GLY A 51 -1.74 2.82 -21.32
N VAL A 52 -2.78 3.58 -21.71
CA VAL A 52 -3.18 3.76 -23.11
C VAL A 52 -2.07 4.43 -23.92
N ARG A 53 -1.41 5.46 -23.39
CA ARG A 53 -0.27 6.13 -24.07
C ARG A 53 0.92 5.20 -24.29
N CYS A 54 1.17 4.28 -23.35
CA CYS A 54 2.36 3.41 -23.38
C CYS A 54 2.17 2.15 -24.22
N PHE A 55 0.98 1.54 -24.21
CA PHE A 55 0.72 0.28 -24.92
C PHE A 55 -0.23 0.42 -26.10
N GLY A 56 -0.91 1.56 -26.27
CA GLY A 56 -1.93 1.76 -27.30
C GLY A 56 -3.23 0.97 -27.05
N ILE A 57 -3.30 0.15 -26.01
CA ILE A 57 -4.47 -0.69 -25.69
C ILE A 57 -5.44 0.11 -24.82
N LYS A 58 -6.59 0.47 -25.39
CA LYS A 58 -7.68 1.15 -24.68
C LYS A 58 -8.79 0.15 -24.32
N GLY A 59 -9.29 0.25 -23.08
CA GLY A 59 -10.44 -0.52 -22.62
C GLY A 59 -10.13 -1.53 -21.51
N LYS A 60 -11.05 -2.49 -21.34
CA LYS A 60 -11.11 -3.42 -20.19
C LYS A 60 -9.86 -4.32 -20.03
N LEU A 61 -9.15 -4.57 -21.12
CA LEU A 61 -7.95 -5.43 -21.16
C LEU A 61 -6.63 -4.64 -21.14
N SER A 62 -6.67 -3.34 -20.84
CA SER A 62 -5.43 -2.57 -20.68
C SER A 62 -4.61 -3.06 -19.47
N PRO A 63 -3.29 -3.27 -19.61
CA PRO A 63 -2.44 -3.69 -18.49
C PRO A 63 -2.44 -2.63 -17.38
N ARG A 64 -2.67 -3.05 -16.13
CA ARG A 64 -2.59 -2.16 -14.95
C ARG A 64 -1.15 -1.97 -14.45
N PHE A 65 -0.31 -2.97 -14.70
CA PHE A 65 1.08 -3.01 -14.31
C PHE A 65 1.94 -3.07 -15.55
N ILE A 66 3.03 -2.32 -15.54
CA ILE A 66 3.98 -2.22 -16.65
C ILE A 66 5.29 -2.86 -16.27
N ARG A 67 6.08 -3.22 -17.30
CA ARG A 67 7.38 -3.88 -17.27
C ARG A 67 8.17 -3.70 -15.96
N PRO A 68 8.92 -4.72 -15.53
CA PRO A 68 9.76 -4.57 -14.35
C PRO A 68 10.77 -3.43 -14.55
N PHE A 69 10.89 -2.56 -13.56
CA PHE A 69 11.93 -1.54 -13.47
C PHE A 69 12.83 -1.83 -12.30
N GLU A 70 14.11 -1.60 -12.52
CA GLU A 70 15.11 -1.66 -11.48
C GLU A 70 14.95 -0.48 -10.50
N ILE A 71 15.03 -0.80 -9.21
CA ILE A 71 15.14 0.19 -8.15
C ILE A 71 16.59 0.65 -8.07
N LEU A 72 16.81 1.94 -8.31
CA LEU A 72 18.13 2.57 -8.23
C LEU A 72 18.50 2.86 -6.77
N ASP A 73 17.61 3.55 -6.05
CA ASP A 73 17.86 4.01 -4.68
C ASP A 73 16.57 3.96 -3.84
N ARG A 74 16.72 3.75 -2.53
CA ARG A 74 15.64 3.93 -1.54
C ARG A 74 15.70 5.37 -1.01
N VAL A 75 14.71 6.18 -1.36
CA VAL A 75 14.62 7.60 -0.96
C VAL A 75 13.95 7.75 0.41
N GLY A 76 13.07 6.82 0.77
CA GLY A 76 12.41 6.80 2.09
C GLY A 76 11.86 5.41 2.43
N GLU A 77 11.21 5.27 3.58
CA GLU A 77 10.73 3.98 4.08
C GLU A 77 9.84 3.23 3.07
N VAL A 78 9.01 3.98 2.32
CA VAL A 78 8.08 3.44 1.30
C VAL A 78 8.32 4.07 -0.09
N SER A 79 9.41 4.83 -0.26
CA SER A 79 9.67 5.61 -1.48
C SER A 79 10.96 5.16 -2.15
N TYR A 80 10.85 4.77 -3.42
CA TYR A 80 11.95 4.21 -4.20
C TYR A 80 12.13 4.99 -5.51
N ARG A 81 13.38 5.18 -5.92
CA ARG A 81 13.73 5.75 -7.22
C ARG A 81 13.85 4.62 -8.23
N LEU A 82 13.08 4.70 -9.32
CA LEU A 82 13.04 3.69 -10.37
C LEU A 82 13.80 4.17 -11.62
N ALA A 83 14.43 3.24 -12.33
CA ALA A 83 15.02 3.46 -13.65
C ALA A 83 13.94 3.57 -14.74
N LEU A 84 13.18 4.69 -14.73
CA LEU A 84 12.11 4.91 -15.69
C LEU A 84 12.62 5.47 -17.02
N PRO A 85 12.09 4.98 -18.16
CA PRO A 85 12.43 5.52 -19.46
C PRO A 85 11.79 6.92 -19.64
N PRO A 86 12.37 7.80 -20.50
CA PRO A 86 11.94 9.19 -20.64
C PRO A 86 10.46 9.36 -21.00
N GLN A 87 9.85 8.40 -21.70
CA GLN A 87 8.43 8.43 -22.07
C GLN A 87 7.48 8.37 -20.86
N LEU A 88 7.98 7.90 -19.71
CA LEU A 88 7.26 7.81 -18.43
C LEU A 88 7.74 8.88 -17.44
N SER A 89 8.86 9.54 -17.73
CA SER A 89 9.47 10.57 -16.92
C SER A 89 8.85 11.93 -17.29
N HIS A 90 7.83 12.32 -16.52
CA HIS A 90 7.06 13.57 -16.57
C HIS A 90 6.13 13.77 -17.78
#